data_AF-A0AAD5M872-F1
#
_entry.id   AF-A0AAD5M872-F1
#
_cell.length_a   1.000
_cell.length_b   1.000
_cell.length_c   1.000
_cell.angle_alpha   90.00
_cell.angle_beta   90.00
_cell.angle_gamma   90.00
#
_symmetry.space_group_name_H-M   'P 1'
#
loop_
_entity.id
_entity.type
_entity.pdbx_description
1 polymer ?
#
loop_
_entity_poly.entity_id
_entity_poly.type
_entity_poly.pdbx_seq_one_letter_code
_entity_poly.pdbx_strand_id
1 'polypeptide(L)' 'MSGTRSIEVKSARDLLEFELSSAATLSSGCTLLDNLMGGGFFRGTITEISGEAGCGKSQIWCSK' A
#
# COMPACT_ATOMS: atom_id res chain seq x y z
N MET A 1 -18.17 -17.96 29.49
CA MET A 1 -18.11 -16.69 28.72
C MET A 1 -17.41 -16.98 27.40
N SER A 2 -18.16 -17.42 26.37
CA SER A 2 -17.61 -17.68 25.04
C SER A 2 -18.12 -16.58 24.11
N GLY A 3 -17.24 -15.66 23.74
CA GLY A 3 -17.54 -14.57 22.81
C GLY A 3 -17.50 -15.11 21.39
N THR A 4 -18.66 -15.24 20.76
CA THR A 4 -18.77 -15.54 19.33
C THR A 4 -18.15 -14.38 18.55
N ARG A 5 -16.98 -14.60 17.95
CA ARG A 5 -16.39 -13.64 17.00
C ARG A 5 -17.17 -13.73 15.69
N SER A 6 -18.02 -12.75 15.42
CA SER A 6 -18.66 -12.59 14.12
C SER A 6 -17.59 -12.37 13.05
N ILE A 7 -17.60 -13.17 11.99
CA ILE A 7 -16.71 -12.98 10.84
C ILE A 7 -17.31 -11.86 9.99
N GLU A 8 -16.54 -10.79 9.80
CA GLU A 8 -16.89 -9.74 8.84
C GLU A 8 -16.50 -10.22 7.43
N VAL A 9 -17.49 -10.36 6.57
CA VAL A 9 -17.32 -10.70 5.15
C VAL A 9 -17.67 -9.49 4.30
N LYS A 10 -16.87 -9.28 3.24
CA LYS A 10 -17.06 -8.20 2.26
C LYS A 10 -17.39 -8.80 0.90
N SER A 11 -18.35 -8.20 0.21
CA SER A 11 -18.66 -8.54 -1.17
C SER A 11 -17.61 -7.95 -2.13
N ALA A 12 -17.60 -8.42 -3.38
CA ALA A 12 -16.75 -7.86 -4.41
C ALA A 12 -17.06 -6.37 -4.69
N ARG A 13 -18.31 -5.92 -4.48
CA ARG A 13 -18.68 -4.50 -4.65
C ARG A 13 -18.03 -3.64 -3.57
N ASP A 14 -17.99 -4.14 -2.33
CA ASP A 14 -17.36 -3.43 -1.20
C ASP A 14 -15.85 -3.27 -1.43
N LEU A 15 -15.20 -4.25 -2.08
CA LEU A 15 -13.80 -4.15 -2.47
C LEU A 15 -13.57 -3.09 -3.57
N LEU A 16 -14.46 -3.02 -4.55
CA LEU A 16 -14.37 -2.01 -5.62
C LEU A 16 -14.57 -0.59 -5.08
N GLU A 17 -15.55 -0.39 -4.18
CA GLU A 17 -15.74 0.90 -3.49
C GLU A 17 -14.50 1.30 -2.69
N PHE A 18 -13.85 0.33 -2.04
CA PHE A 18 -12.61 0.58 -1.32
C PHE A 18 -11.49 1.05 -2.26
N GLU A 19 -11.24 0.38 -3.39
CA GLU A 19 -10.23 0.79 -4.35
C GLU A 19 -10.50 2.20 -4.91
N LEU A 20 -11.76 2.51 -5.25
CA LEU A 20 -12.14 3.84 -5.74
C LEU A 20 -11.89 4.93 -4.69
N SER A 21 -12.12 4.64 -3.41
CA SER A 21 -11.86 5.57 -2.31
C SER A 21 -10.37 5.78 -1.99
N SER A 22 -9.53 4.76 -2.27
CA SER A 22 -8.12 4.72 -1.89
C SER A 22 -7.17 5.10 -3.05
N ALA A 23 -7.71 5.64 -4.14
CA ALA A 23 -6.96 5.96 -5.37
C ALA A 23 -5.82 7.00 -5.20
N ALA A 24 -5.67 7.62 -4.02
CA ALA A 24 -4.59 8.54 -3.74
C ALA A 24 -3.27 7.80 -3.50
N THR A 25 -2.30 7.96 -4.40
CA THR A 25 -0.94 7.42 -4.26
C THR A 25 -0.02 8.37 -3.47
N LEU A 26 0.97 7.80 -2.79
CA LEU A 26 2.05 8.54 -2.15
C LEU A 26 3.31 8.46 -3.02
N SER A 27 3.80 9.59 -3.53
CA SER A 27 5.05 9.62 -4.31
C SER A 27 6.24 9.12 -3.49
N SER A 28 7.10 8.33 -4.12
CA SER A 28 8.36 7.83 -3.56
C SER A 28 9.48 8.87 -3.58
N GLY A 29 9.26 10.04 -4.18
CA GLY A 29 10.32 11.04 -4.45
C GLY A 29 11.21 10.71 -5.66
N CYS A 30 10.95 9.60 -6.36
CA CYS A 30 11.66 9.20 -7.58
C CYS A 30 10.66 8.96 -8.71
N THR A 31 10.64 9.84 -9.71
CA THR A 31 9.66 9.79 -10.83
C THR A 31 9.70 8.46 -11.59
N LEU A 32 10.88 7.87 -11.77
CA LEU A 32 11.01 6.58 -12.46
C LEU A 32 10.37 5.44 -11.65
N LEU A 33 10.51 5.47 -10.33
CA LEU A 33 9.91 4.47 -9.44
C LEU A 33 8.39 4.67 -9.34
N ASP A 34 7.93 5.92 -9.22
CA ASP A 34 6.51 6.24 -9.23
C ASP A 34 5.85 5.78 -10.53
N ASN A 35 6.48 6.00 -11.69
CA ASN A 35 5.98 5.52 -12.97
C ASN A 35 5.93 3.99 -13.06
N LEU A 36 6.94 3.30 -12.53
CA LEU A 36 6.95 1.83 -12.46
C LEU A 36 5.80 1.29 -11.58
N MET A 37 5.46 2.02 -10.52
CA MET A 37 4.41 1.68 -9.57
C MET A 37 3.01 2.16 -10.00
N GLY A 38 2.87 2.86 -11.14
CA GLY A 38 1.59 3.41 -11.59
C GLY A 38 1.14 4.69 -10.87
N GLY A 39 2.09 5.45 -10.32
CA GLY A 39 1.86 6.77 -9.70
C GLY A 39 2.38 6.90 -8.26
N GLY A 40 2.93 5.83 -7.67
CA GLY A 40 3.51 5.82 -6.32
C GLY A 40 2.96 4.71 -5.43
N PHE A 41 3.15 4.81 -4.11
CA PHE A 41 2.66 3.82 -3.15
C PHE A 41 1.15 3.92 -2.96
N PHE A 42 0.43 2.81 -3.17
CA PHE A 42 -1.01 2.74 -2.97
C PHE A 42 -1.38 2.76 -1.49
N ARG A 43 -2.37 3.57 -1.15
CA ARG A 43 -2.96 3.57 0.20
C ARG A 43 -3.83 2.32 0.38
N GLY A 44 -3.91 1.83 1.62
CA GLY A 44 -4.73 0.66 1.95
C GLY A 44 -4.11 -0.68 1.54
N THR A 45 -2.88 -0.67 1.03
CA THR A 45 -2.11 -1.87 0.68
C THR A 45 -0.79 -1.90 1.46
N ILE A 46 -0.16 -3.08 1.48
CA ILE A 46 1.19 -3.27 2.03
C ILE A 46 2.14 -3.37 0.84
N THR A 47 3.13 -2.47 0.78
CA THR A 47 4.22 -2.55 -0.19
C THR A 47 5.48 -3.06 0.51
N GLU A 48 6.01 -4.18 0.05
CA GLU A 48 7.26 -4.75 0.57
C GLU A 48 8.46 -4.24 -0.25
N ILE A 49 9.50 -3.78 0.44
CA ILE A 49 10.76 -3.36 -0.18
C ILE A 49 11.88 -4.27 0.35
N SER A 50 12.41 -5.13 -0.52
CA SER A 50 13.45 -6.10 -0.18
C SER A 50 14.74 -5.86 -0.99
N GLY A 51 15.87 -6.33 -0.45
CA GLY A 51 17.20 -6.15 -1.04
C GLY A 51 18.32 -6.17 0.01
N GLU A 52 19.56 -6.27 -0.43
CA GLU A 52 20.74 -6.31 0.43
C GLU A 52 20.92 -5.04 1.28
N ALA A 53 21.80 -5.11 2.28
CA ALA A 53 22.18 -3.94 3.06
C ALA A 53 22.81 -2.88 2.13
N GLY A 54 22.38 -1.62 2.25
CA GLY A 54 22.87 -0.53 1.39
C GLY A 54 22.07 -0.26 0.12
N CYS A 55 21.08 -1.08 -0.25
CA CYS A 55 20.24 -0.85 -1.46
C CYS A 55 19.24 0.32 -1.34
N GLY A 56 19.34 1.18 -0.32
CA GLY A 56 18.48 2.37 -0.20
C GLY A 56 17.07 2.15 0.36
N LYS A 57 16.75 0.98 0.92
CA LYS A 57 15.42 0.70 1.54
C LYS A 57 15.01 1.75 2.57
N SER A 58 15.90 2.06 3.53
CA SER A 58 15.66 3.09 4.54
C SER A 58 15.65 4.50 3.95
N GLN A 59 16.38 4.74 2.85
CA GLN A 59 16.41 6.02 2.16
C GLN A 59 15.03 6.32 1.54
N ILE A 60 14.41 5.33 0.89
CA ILE A 60 13.06 5.46 0.33
C ILE A 60 12.04 5.80 1.41
N TRP A 61 12.19 5.23 2.62
CA TRP A 61 11.29 5.51 3.73
C TRP A 61 11.52 6.88 4.39
N CYS A 62 12.79 7.25 4.63
CA CYS A 62 13.14 8.46 5.37
C CYS A 62 13.31 9.72 4.50
N SER A 63 13.18 9.63 3.18
CA SER A 63 13.36 10.79 2.27
C SER A 63 12.17 11.78 2.31
N LYS A 64 11.33 11.73 3.34
CA LYS A 64 10.25 12.69 3.61
C LYS A 64 10.21 13.10 5.08
#